data_AF-A0A9J6CNI8-F1
#
_entry.id   AF-A0A9J6CNI8-F1
#
_cell.length_a   1.000
_cell.length_b   1.000
_cell.length_c   1.000
_cell.angle_alpha   90.00
_cell.angle_beta   90.00
_cell.angle_gamma   90.00
#
_symmetry.space_group_name_H-M   'P 1'
#
loop_
_entity.id
_entity.type
_entity.pdbx_description
1 polymer ?
#
loop_
_entity_poly.entity_id
_entity_poly.type
_entity_poly.pdbx_seq_one_letter_code
_entity_poly.pdbx_strand_id
1 'polypeptide(L)'
;MALIALFMRLQRTCNCNGHARRCRFNVELYKLSGRVSGGVCVDCRHDTTGRYCHYCKEGFYRDPSKAITHKKACKPCACHAIGSTGKSCNNTTGQCACKEGVTGLTCNRCARGYQQSRSHIAPCIKIPRVIHMNMPQNTAPESYYNDQTEMKPKSREDCKCKIEAQRLNSKKFCKRDYAILAKVVGKPGRRDDETRYNIIINHVYKNSEGRNPISARNNKKVQLVLPAAASNCRCPNLEINKSYYILGMHSKHGRNELEITKKSIVIEWREDFKGRFEKFRNECY
;
A
#
# COMPACT_ATOMS: atom_id res chain seq x y z
N MET A 1 4.85 64.70 36.38
CA MET A 1 5.86 63.74 35.87
C MET A 1 5.37 62.29 35.96
N ALA A 2 4.22 61.95 35.34
CA ALA A 2 3.68 60.58 35.45
C ALA A 2 2.75 60.17 34.28
N LEU A 3 2.97 60.70 33.07
CA LEU A 3 2.13 60.36 31.89
C LEU A 3 2.93 59.96 30.65
N ILE A 4 4.24 59.70 30.80
CA ILE A 4 5.12 59.26 29.70
C ILE A 4 5.39 57.74 29.73
N ALA A 5 4.87 57.00 30.73
CA ALA A 5 5.17 55.57 30.91
C ALA A 5 4.14 54.58 30.31
N LEU A 6 3.07 55.03 29.65
CA LEU A 6 2.04 54.14 29.06
C LEU A 6 2.26 53.83 27.57
N PHE A 7 3.43 54.16 27.03
CA PHE A 7 3.92 53.67 25.75
C PHE A 7 5.14 52.75 25.96
N MET A 8 5.08 51.88 26.98
CA MET A 8 5.96 50.71 27.00
C MET A 8 5.65 49.87 25.75
N ARG A 9 6.51 50.06 24.74
CA ARG A 9 6.61 49.31 23.48
C ARG A 9 5.93 47.95 23.57
N LEU A 10 4.81 47.78 22.87
CA LEU A 10 4.23 46.48 22.50
C LEU A 10 5.17 45.76 21.50
N GLN A 11 6.44 45.61 21.87
CA GLN A 11 7.42 44.85 21.13
C GLN A 11 7.17 43.37 21.43
N ARG A 12 6.19 42.79 20.73
CA ARG A 12 5.96 41.34 20.82
C ARG A 12 7.22 40.63 20.32
N THR A 13 7.79 39.79 21.18
CA THR A 13 8.96 38.99 20.81
C THR A 13 8.55 37.93 19.79
N CYS A 14 9.44 37.64 18.85
CA CYS A 14 9.19 36.57 17.89
C CYS A 14 9.29 35.22 18.58
N ASN A 15 8.29 34.36 18.39
CA ASN A 15 8.37 32.97 18.83
C ASN A 15 9.20 32.15 17.83
N CYS A 16 10.45 31.87 18.19
CA CYS A 16 11.34 31.02 17.40
C CYS A 16 11.67 29.69 18.08
N ASN A 17 10.85 29.26 19.06
CA ASN A 17 11.07 28.05 19.85
C ASN A 17 12.48 27.96 20.48
N GLY A 18 13.16 29.08 20.72
CA GLY A 18 14.54 29.08 21.23
C GLY A 18 15.63 28.69 20.22
N HIS A 19 15.29 28.59 18.93
CA HIS A 19 16.23 28.21 17.86
C HIS A 19 16.77 29.37 17.04
N ALA A 20 16.18 30.56 17.12
CA ALA A 20 16.72 31.76 16.47
C ALA A 20 16.76 32.92 17.46
N ARG A 21 17.79 33.77 17.31
CA ARG A 21 17.95 35.02 18.08
C ARG A 21 17.45 36.25 17.34
N ARG A 22 17.23 36.12 16.02
CA ARG A 22 16.83 37.20 15.14
C ARG A 22 15.55 36.81 14.41
N CYS A 23 14.73 37.81 14.12
CA CYS A 23 13.55 37.64 13.29
C CYS A 23 13.33 38.91 12.46
N ARG A 24 12.59 38.76 11.37
CA ARG A 24 12.11 39.86 10.53
C ARG A 24 10.59 39.94 10.58
N PHE A 25 10.06 41.14 10.49
CA PHE A 25 8.62 41.34 10.35
C PHE A 25 8.21 41.22 8.89
N ASN A 26 7.10 40.54 8.64
CA ASN A 26 6.48 40.43 7.32
C ASN A 26 5.03 40.92 7.43
N VAL A 27 4.76 42.05 6.76
CA VAL A 27 3.45 42.72 6.79
C VAL A 27 2.34 41.87 6.17
N GLU A 28 2.67 41.06 5.15
CA GLU A 28 1.68 40.23 4.46
C GLU A 28 1.21 39.08 5.36
N LEU A 29 2.16 38.41 6.02
CA LEU A 29 1.85 37.38 7.00
C LEU A 29 1.08 37.93 8.21
N TYR A 30 1.35 39.18 8.60
CA TYR A 30 0.60 39.85 9.66
C TYR A 30 -0.87 40.05 9.27
N LYS A 31 -1.13 40.56 8.06
CA LYS A 31 -2.51 40.72 7.53
C LYS A 31 -3.23 39.37 7.45
N LEU A 32 -2.59 38.36 6.87
CA LEU A 32 -3.16 37.01 6.73
C LEU A 32 -3.45 36.33 8.08
N SER A 33 -2.67 36.65 9.12
CA SER A 33 -2.90 36.13 10.47
C SER A 33 -4.05 36.83 11.22
N GLY A 34 -4.83 37.70 10.57
CA GLY A 34 -5.84 38.51 11.26
C GLY A 34 -5.24 39.58 12.16
N ARG A 35 -4.09 40.15 11.76
CA ARG A 35 -3.34 41.15 12.55
C ARG A 35 -2.83 40.62 13.90
N VAL A 36 -2.55 39.31 13.98
CA VAL A 36 -2.04 38.65 15.20
C VAL A 36 -0.51 38.56 15.23
N SER A 37 0.13 38.06 14.16
CA SER A 37 1.59 37.86 14.11
C SER A 37 2.15 37.89 12.69
N GLY A 38 3.16 38.73 12.47
CA GLY A 38 3.93 38.83 11.22
C GLY A 38 5.39 38.38 11.33
N GLY A 39 5.81 37.90 12.49
CA GLY A 39 7.22 37.54 12.73
C GLY A 39 7.66 36.30 11.95
N VAL A 40 8.85 36.36 11.37
CA VAL A 40 9.53 35.24 10.69
C VAL A 40 10.95 35.12 11.23
N CYS A 41 11.29 33.97 11.80
CA CYS A 41 12.62 33.71 12.33
C CYS A 41 13.67 33.64 11.22
N VAL A 42 14.88 34.10 11.53
CA VAL A 42 16.01 34.12 10.60
C VAL A 42 17.15 33.30 11.22
N ASP A 43 17.85 32.52 10.39
CA ASP A 43 18.95 31.64 10.79
C ASP A 43 18.59 30.68 11.94
N CYS A 44 17.56 29.85 11.71
CA CYS A 44 17.17 28.79 12.63
C CYS A 44 18.37 27.87 12.91
N ARG A 45 18.75 27.77 14.19
CA ARG A 45 19.82 26.91 14.70
C ARG A 45 19.27 25.55 15.13
N HIS A 46 20.17 24.64 15.53
CA HIS A 46 19.81 23.31 16.03
C HIS A 46 19.04 22.45 15.01
N ASP A 47 19.38 22.61 13.72
CA ASP A 47 18.83 21.84 12.60
C ASP A 47 17.31 21.95 12.43
N THR A 48 16.74 23.05 12.94
CA THR A 48 15.34 23.42 12.75
C THR A 48 15.18 24.34 11.54
N THR A 49 13.97 24.44 11.02
CA THR A 49 13.61 25.34 9.93
C THR A 49 12.12 25.73 10.01
N GLY A 50 11.70 26.58 9.07
CA GLY A 50 10.36 27.15 8.99
C GLY A 50 10.20 28.45 9.75
N ARG A 51 9.02 29.07 9.60
CA ARG A 51 8.71 30.42 10.11
C ARG A 51 9.05 30.63 11.59
N TYR A 52 8.79 29.61 12.40
CA TYR A 52 9.00 29.61 13.85
C TYR A 52 10.10 28.64 14.30
N CYS A 53 10.92 28.12 13.37
CA CYS A 53 11.89 27.06 13.66
C CYS A 53 11.24 25.83 14.34
N HIS A 54 10.10 25.39 13.82
CA HIS A 54 9.16 24.46 14.50
C HIS A 54 9.19 23.04 13.93
N TYR A 55 9.95 22.80 12.86
CA TYR A 55 10.19 21.47 12.31
C TYR A 55 11.64 21.34 11.89
N CYS A 56 12.09 20.10 11.66
CA CYS A 56 13.48 19.82 11.31
C CYS A 56 13.77 20.08 9.84
N LYS A 57 14.99 20.52 9.55
CA LYS A 57 15.48 20.69 8.17
C LYS A 57 15.60 19.33 7.45
N GLU A 58 15.71 19.36 6.14
CA GLU A 58 15.92 18.14 5.35
C GLU A 58 17.19 17.39 5.81
N GLY A 59 17.10 16.06 5.87
CA GLY A 59 18.16 15.22 6.43
C GLY A 59 18.13 15.13 7.96
N PHE A 60 17.13 15.74 8.63
CA PHE A 60 16.87 15.60 10.06
C PHE A 60 15.42 15.25 10.32
N TYR A 61 15.16 14.57 11.43
CA TYR A 61 13.82 14.20 11.89
C TYR A 61 13.59 14.57 13.35
N ARG A 62 12.33 14.70 13.72
CA ARG A 62 11.89 15.09 15.06
C ARG A 62 12.12 13.95 16.06
N ASP A 63 12.82 14.25 17.15
CA ASP A 63 12.98 13.32 18.28
C ASP A 63 11.81 13.43 19.26
N PRO A 64 10.87 12.47 19.30
CA PRO A 64 9.67 12.57 20.14
C PRO A 64 9.98 12.64 21.64
N SER A 65 11.17 12.19 22.07
CA SER A 65 11.59 12.23 23.48
C SER A 65 11.95 13.62 24.00
N LYS A 66 12.10 14.61 23.13
CA LYS A 66 12.54 15.97 23.47
C LYS A 66 11.48 16.97 23.08
N ALA A 67 11.28 18.03 23.86
CA ALA A 67 10.42 19.16 23.45
C ALA A 67 10.98 19.85 22.21
N ILE A 68 10.13 20.51 21.41
CA ILE A 68 10.58 21.21 20.18
C ILE A 68 11.64 22.26 20.51
N THR A 69 11.52 22.94 21.66
CA THR A 69 12.46 23.99 22.12
C THR A 69 13.86 23.50 22.47
N HIS A 70 14.07 22.19 22.54
CA HIS A 70 15.34 21.61 22.95
C HIS A 70 16.39 21.68 21.83
N LYS A 71 17.66 21.97 22.15
CA LYS A 71 18.77 22.08 21.16
C LYS A 71 19.05 20.81 20.34
N LYS A 72 18.53 19.66 20.79
CA LYS A 72 18.62 18.35 20.13
C LYS A 72 17.25 17.80 19.73
N ALA A 73 16.25 18.67 19.55
CA ALA A 73 14.91 18.28 19.12
C ALA A 73 14.89 17.63 17.72
N CYS A 74 15.90 17.92 16.91
CA CYS A 74 16.14 17.33 15.60
C CYS A 74 17.34 16.37 15.65
N LYS A 75 17.13 15.15 15.17
CA LYS A 75 18.17 14.12 15.01
C LYS A 75 18.52 13.95 13.54
N PRO A 76 19.79 13.75 13.17
CA PRO A 76 20.17 13.51 11.79
C PRO A 76 19.61 12.18 11.31
N CYS A 77 19.17 12.15 10.05
CA CYS A 77 18.82 10.92 9.36
C CYS A 77 20.08 10.07 9.17
N ALA A 78 20.04 8.82 9.59
CA ALA A 78 21.15 7.87 9.44
C ALA A 78 20.87 6.87 8.30
N CYS A 79 20.38 7.33 7.15
CA CYS A 79 20.00 6.46 6.05
C CYS A 79 21.22 5.74 5.45
N HIS A 80 21.11 4.42 5.29
CA HIS A 80 22.19 3.59 4.78
C HIS A 80 22.44 3.83 3.28
N ALA A 81 23.64 4.28 2.91
CA ALA A 81 23.97 4.75 1.56
C ALA A 81 23.60 3.78 0.43
N ILE A 82 23.73 2.47 0.66
CA ILE A 82 23.39 1.45 -0.33
C ILE A 82 21.92 1.02 -0.22
N GLY A 83 21.37 1.02 0.99
CA GLY A 83 20.06 0.41 1.29
C GLY A 83 18.89 1.36 1.13
N SER A 84 19.12 2.67 1.17
CA SER A 84 18.12 3.70 0.92
C SER A 84 18.22 4.26 -0.51
N THR A 85 17.14 4.89 -0.97
CA THR A 85 17.12 5.63 -2.25
C THR A 85 17.67 7.04 -2.12
N GLY A 86 17.87 7.54 -0.89
CA GLY A 86 18.41 8.87 -0.61
C GLY A 86 18.88 9.02 0.83
N LYS A 87 19.41 10.21 1.15
CA LYS A 87 19.90 10.58 2.49
C LYS A 87 18.82 11.21 3.38
N SER A 88 17.72 11.67 2.79
CA SER A 88 16.58 12.23 3.52
C SER A 88 15.68 11.13 4.09
N CYS A 89 15.11 11.42 5.26
CA CYS A 89 14.15 10.56 5.94
C CYS A 89 12.88 11.35 6.26
N ASN A 90 11.83 10.64 6.63
CA ASN A 90 10.58 11.25 7.07
C ASN A 90 10.84 12.14 8.31
N ASN A 91 10.44 13.41 8.24
CA ASN A 91 10.71 14.40 9.29
C ASN A 91 10.03 14.10 10.64
N THR A 92 9.00 13.25 10.66
CA THR A 92 8.24 12.89 11.86
C THR A 92 8.69 11.54 12.40
N THR A 93 8.80 10.53 11.53
CA THR A 93 9.09 9.15 11.96
C THR A 93 10.57 8.80 11.94
N GLY A 94 11.39 9.55 11.20
CA GLY A 94 12.79 9.20 10.95
C GLY A 94 12.99 8.06 9.95
N GLN A 95 11.91 7.53 9.36
CA GLN A 95 12.00 6.41 8.41
C GLN A 95 12.64 6.86 7.09
N CYS A 96 13.74 6.21 6.72
CA CYS A 96 14.39 6.37 5.43
C CYS A 96 13.60 5.68 4.31
N ALA A 97 13.70 6.20 3.09
CA ALA A 97 13.14 5.56 1.91
C ALA A 97 14.00 4.36 1.49
N CYS A 98 13.55 3.13 1.80
CA CYS A 98 14.32 1.92 1.55
C CYS A 98 14.15 1.38 0.12
N LYS A 99 15.21 0.79 -0.43
CA LYS A 99 15.18 0.04 -1.70
C LYS A 99 14.39 -1.27 -1.56
N GLU A 100 14.06 -1.89 -2.70
CA GLU A 100 13.34 -3.17 -2.71
C GLU A 100 14.09 -4.24 -1.90
N GLY A 101 13.35 -4.95 -1.04
CA GLY A 101 13.91 -5.99 -0.20
C GLY A 101 14.74 -5.49 0.99
N VAL A 102 14.89 -4.18 1.18
CA VAL A 102 15.60 -3.57 2.31
C VAL A 102 14.58 -3.09 3.35
N THR A 103 14.91 -3.18 4.64
CA THR A 103 14.07 -2.76 5.76
C THR A 103 14.89 -2.17 6.92
N GLY A 104 14.19 -1.72 7.96
CA GLY A 104 14.74 -1.00 9.11
C GLY A 104 14.56 0.51 8.99
N LEU A 105 14.63 1.22 10.13
CA LEU A 105 14.49 2.68 10.19
C LEU A 105 15.47 3.40 9.26
N THR A 106 16.70 2.88 9.22
CA THR A 106 17.83 3.39 8.44
C THR A 106 18.10 2.61 7.15
N CYS A 107 17.25 1.63 6.79
CA CYS A 107 17.44 0.76 5.63
C CYS A 107 18.75 -0.05 5.66
N ASN A 108 19.12 -0.57 6.83
CA ASN A 108 20.41 -1.22 7.08
C ASN A 108 20.39 -2.76 6.96
N ARG A 109 19.27 -3.39 6.65
CA ARG A 109 19.16 -4.85 6.57
C ARG A 109 18.18 -5.32 5.51
N CYS A 110 18.34 -6.54 5.03
CA CYS A 110 17.36 -7.16 4.15
C CYS A 110 16.09 -7.57 4.91
N ALA A 111 14.94 -7.45 4.25
CA ALA A 111 13.67 -7.95 4.73
C ALA A 111 13.67 -9.48 4.77
N ARG A 112 12.76 -10.08 5.54
CA ARG A 112 12.59 -11.54 5.59
C ARG A 112 12.33 -12.10 4.19
N GLY A 113 13.03 -13.17 3.84
CA GLY A 113 12.96 -13.79 2.50
C GLY A 113 13.85 -13.14 1.44
N TYR A 114 14.70 -12.17 1.84
CA TYR A 114 15.75 -11.61 1.00
C TYR A 114 17.12 -11.89 1.63
N GLN A 115 18.13 -12.00 0.77
CA GLN A 115 19.54 -12.12 1.14
C GLN A 115 20.34 -10.96 0.54
N GLN A 116 21.47 -10.63 1.16
CA GLN A 116 22.36 -9.59 0.65
C GLN A 116 22.99 -10.02 -0.67
N SER A 117 23.07 -9.09 -1.61
CA SER A 117 23.77 -9.24 -2.88
C SER A 117 25.02 -8.37 -2.90
N ARG A 118 25.89 -8.57 -3.90
CA ARG A 118 27.08 -7.72 -4.12
C ARG A 118 26.76 -6.45 -4.93
N SER A 119 25.52 -6.24 -5.37
CA SER A 119 25.13 -5.09 -6.17
C SER A 119 24.75 -3.89 -5.29
N HIS A 120 25.34 -2.73 -5.57
CA HIS A 120 24.95 -1.47 -4.92
C HIS A 120 23.58 -0.94 -5.41
N ILE A 121 23.14 -1.35 -6.61
CA ILE A 121 21.82 -1.00 -7.16
C ILE A 121 20.73 -1.84 -6.50
N ALA A 122 20.94 -3.15 -6.39
CA ALA A 122 20.00 -4.10 -5.81
C ALA A 122 20.64 -4.89 -4.65
N PRO A 123 20.82 -4.27 -3.47
CA PRO A 123 21.57 -4.88 -2.37
C PRO A 123 20.88 -6.06 -1.69
N CYS A 124 19.56 -6.21 -1.87
CA CYS A 124 18.80 -7.34 -1.32
C CYS A 124 18.03 -8.04 -2.43
N ILE A 125 18.27 -9.33 -2.62
CA ILE A 125 17.59 -10.17 -3.62
C ILE A 125 16.75 -11.23 -2.93
N LYS A 126 15.63 -11.63 -3.53
CA LYS A 126 14.76 -12.69 -2.96
C LYS A 126 15.53 -14.01 -2.94
N ILE A 127 15.41 -14.73 -1.83
CA ILE A 127 15.99 -16.08 -1.71
C ILE A 127 15.17 -17.00 -2.64
N PRO A 128 15.79 -17.60 -3.68
CA PRO A 128 15.09 -18.56 -4.51
C PRO A 128 14.75 -19.79 -3.67
N ARG A 129 13.49 -20.23 -3.73
CA ARG A 129 13.11 -21.52 -3.14
C ARG A 129 13.67 -22.60 -4.06
N VAL A 130 14.73 -23.28 -3.63
CA VAL A 130 15.19 -24.50 -4.29
C VAL A 130 14.10 -25.54 -4.05
N ILE A 131 13.26 -25.77 -5.06
CA ILE A 131 12.41 -26.96 -5.10
C ILE A 131 13.36 -28.06 -5.54
N HIS A 132 13.79 -28.92 -4.61
CA HIS A 132 14.47 -30.16 -4.97
C HIS A 132 13.53 -30.95 -5.89
N MET A 133 13.82 -30.95 -7.19
CA MET A 133 13.19 -31.88 -8.12
C MET A 133 13.97 -33.19 -8.03
N ASN A 134 13.49 -34.11 -7.19
CA ASN A 134 14.00 -35.47 -7.20
C ASN A 134 13.54 -36.15 -8.49
N MET A 135 14.50 -36.58 -9.31
CA MET A 135 14.30 -37.49 -10.44
C MET A 135 13.90 -38.88 -9.90
N PRO A 136 12.96 -39.61 -10.51
CA PRO A 136 12.54 -40.91 -10.00
C PRO A 136 13.59 -41.97 -10.33
N GLN A 137 14.17 -42.59 -9.31
CA GLN A 137 14.85 -43.88 -9.44
C GLN A 137 13.88 -44.98 -9.02
N ASN A 138 13.65 -45.92 -9.94
CA ASN A 138 12.94 -47.17 -9.71
C ASN A 138 13.67 -48.00 -8.66
N THR A 139 13.05 -48.22 -7.50
CA THR A 139 13.16 -49.44 -6.69
C THR A 139 12.00 -49.46 -5.69
N ALA A 140 11.22 -50.53 -5.72
CA ALA A 140 10.20 -50.87 -4.72
C ALA A 140 10.77 -51.95 -3.76
N PRO A 141 10.02 -52.44 -2.75
CA PRO A 141 9.57 -51.72 -1.56
C PRO A 141 9.83 -52.51 -0.26
N GLU A 142 9.94 -51.83 0.89
CA GLU A 142 9.72 -52.38 2.25
C GLU A 142 9.91 -51.21 3.23
N SER A 143 9.21 -51.01 4.34
CA SER A 143 8.04 -51.61 4.96
C SER A 143 7.50 -50.59 5.99
N TYR A 144 6.30 -50.87 6.46
CA TYR A 144 5.37 -50.05 7.23
C TYR A 144 5.84 -49.66 8.65
N TYR A 145 5.75 -48.38 9.02
CA TYR A 145 5.30 -47.95 10.35
C TYR A 145 4.52 -46.64 10.21
N ASN A 146 3.20 -46.74 10.43
CA ASN A 146 2.29 -45.61 10.57
C ASN A 146 2.46 -45.01 11.96
N ASP A 147 2.53 -43.68 12.04
CA ASP A 147 1.97 -42.95 13.17
C ASP A 147 1.07 -41.84 12.60
N GLN A 148 -0.23 -42.09 12.68
CA GLN A 148 -1.25 -41.08 12.50
C GLN A 148 -1.39 -40.32 13.81
N THR A 149 -0.69 -39.20 13.95
CA THR A 149 -1.09 -38.18 14.92
C THR A 149 -0.92 -36.77 14.34
N GLU A 150 -2.07 -36.12 14.18
CA GLU A 150 -2.28 -34.68 14.02
C GLU A 150 -1.94 -34.02 12.67
N MET A 151 -2.91 -34.08 11.75
CA MET A 151 -3.04 -33.12 10.66
C MET A 151 -3.36 -31.73 11.23
N LYS A 152 -2.32 -31.03 11.67
CA LYS A 152 -2.41 -29.67 12.20
C LYS A 152 -3.06 -28.76 11.16
N PRO A 153 -4.14 -28.03 11.48
CA PRO A 153 -4.82 -27.17 10.53
C PRO A 153 -3.83 -26.11 10.03
N LYS A 154 -3.75 -25.94 8.70
CA LYS A 154 -2.97 -24.86 8.05
C LYS A 154 -3.27 -23.55 8.77
N SER A 155 -2.26 -23.04 9.50
CA SER A 155 -2.40 -21.78 10.19
C SER A 155 -2.68 -20.68 9.17
N ARG A 156 -3.43 -19.68 9.60
CA ARG A 156 -3.86 -18.50 8.85
C ARG A 156 -2.69 -17.66 8.27
N GLU A 157 -1.45 -18.04 8.55
CA GLU A 157 -0.20 -17.34 8.21
C GLU A 157 0.44 -17.80 6.89
N ASP A 158 0.06 -18.94 6.32
CA ASP A 158 0.59 -19.43 5.02
C ASP A 158 -0.25 -19.01 3.81
N CYS A 159 -1.33 -18.28 4.04
CA CYS A 159 -2.25 -17.81 3.01
C CYS A 159 -1.70 -16.57 2.27
N LYS A 160 -0.78 -16.76 1.32
CA LYS A 160 -0.43 -15.71 0.36
C LYS A 160 -1.57 -15.54 -0.66
N CYS A 161 -2.42 -14.54 -0.46
CA CYS A 161 -3.47 -14.17 -1.41
C CYS A 161 -2.83 -13.73 -2.74
N LYS A 162 -2.88 -14.62 -3.75
CA LYS A 162 -2.29 -14.40 -5.08
C LYS A 162 -3.26 -13.79 -6.09
N ILE A 163 -4.52 -13.60 -5.71
CA ILE A 163 -5.51 -12.90 -6.53
C ILE A 163 -5.13 -11.43 -6.42
N GLU A 164 -4.52 -10.88 -7.48
CA GLU A 164 -3.76 -9.65 -7.42
C GLU A 164 -4.63 -8.47 -6.98
N ALA A 165 -4.48 -8.01 -5.73
CA ALA A 165 -4.87 -6.66 -5.30
C ALA A 165 -3.79 -5.63 -5.73
N GLN A 166 -3.32 -5.73 -6.98
CA GLN A 166 -2.19 -4.94 -7.48
C GLN A 166 -2.65 -3.67 -8.20
N ARG A 167 -1.76 -2.67 -8.25
CA ARG A 167 -1.93 -1.44 -9.02
C ARG A 167 -2.21 -1.77 -10.48
N LEU A 168 -3.47 -1.61 -10.90
CA LEU A 168 -3.88 -1.87 -12.27
C LEU A 168 -3.30 -0.80 -13.22
N ASN A 169 -2.73 -1.26 -14.33
CA ASN A 169 -2.28 -0.42 -15.44
C ASN A 169 -2.92 -0.91 -16.74
N SER A 170 -2.86 -0.11 -17.80
CA SER A 170 -3.49 -0.44 -19.08
C SER A 170 -2.95 -1.73 -19.68
N LYS A 171 -1.64 -1.98 -19.63
CA LYS A 171 -1.05 -3.27 -20.08
C LYS A 171 -1.67 -4.49 -19.39
N LYS A 172 -1.91 -4.43 -18.09
CA LYS A 172 -2.55 -5.51 -17.32
C LYS A 172 -4.03 -5.64 -17.64
N PHE A 173 -4.72 -4.53 -17.89
CA PHE A 173 -6.12 -4.50 -18.33
C PHE A 173 -6.28 -5.12 -19.72
N CYS A 174 -5.46 -4.72 -20.71
CA CYS A 174 -5.56 -5.22 -22.08
C CYS A 174 -5.34 -6.74 -22.17
N LYS A 175 -4.51 -7.33 -21.30
CA LYS A 175 -4.21 -8.77 -21.28
C LYS A 175 -5.35 -9.65 -20.74
N ARG A 176 -6.47 -9.07 -20.29
CA ARG A 176 -7.61 -9.82 -19.73
C ARG A 176 -8.70 -10.03 -20.75
N ASP A 177 -9.38 -11.16 -20.64
CA ASP A 177 -10.48 -11.52 -21.55
C ASP A 177 -11.72 -10.70 -21.21
N TYR A 178 -11.94 -10.41 -19.93
CA TYR A 178 -13.05 -9.58 -19.48
C TYR A 178 -12.67 -8.64 -18.33
N ALA A 179 -13.42 -7.53 -18.24
CA ALA A 179 -13.37 -6.58 -17.14
C ALA A 179 -14.80 -6.08 -16.84
N ILE A 180 -15.27 -6.31 -15.63
CA ILE A 180 -16.63 -5.99 -15.20
C ILE A 180 -16.64 -5.26 -13.86
N LEU A 181 -17.68 -4.46 -13.64
CA LEU A 181 -18.09 -3.98 -12.33
C LEU A 181 -19.27 -4.83 -11.87
N ALA A 182 -19.13 -5.52 -10.74
CA ALA A 182 -20.17 -6.38 -10.22
C ALA A 182 -20.37 -6.21 -8.72
N LYS A 183 -21.62 -6.29 -8.27
CA LYS A 183 -22.02 -6.27 -6.85
C LYS A 183 -22.22 -7.69 -6.34
N VAL A 184 -21.63 -8.00 -5.19
CA VAL A 184 -21.83 -9.29 -4.51
C VAL A 184 -23.18 -9.30 -3.80
N VAL A 185 -24.00 -10.30 -4.08
CA VAL A 185 -25.35 -10.45 -3.54
C VAL A 185 -25.55 -11.79 -2.84
N GLY A 186 -26.15 -11.77 -1.66
CA GLY A 186 -26.42 -12.99 -0.88
C GLY A 186 -25.16 -13.63 -0.28
N LYS A 187 -25.39 -14.64 0.56
CA LYS A 187 -24.31 -15.40 1.20
C LYS A 187 -23.66 -16.35 0.18
N PRO A 188 -22.33 -16.57 0.26
CA PRO A 188 -21.68 -17.53 -0.61
C PRO A 188 -22.15 -18.96 -0.29
N GLY A 189 -22.43 -19.74 -1.33
CA GLY A 189 -22.63 -21.18 -1.22
C GLY A 189 -21.29 -21.90 -1.18
N ARG A 190 -21.23 -23.05 -0.49
CA ARG A 190 -20.06 -23.93 -0.47
C ARG A 190 -20.47 -25.28 -1.04
N ARG A 191 -19.75 -25.76 -2.05
CA ARG A 191 -20.01 -27.05 -2.73
C ARG A 191 -18.68 -27.62 -3.21
N ASP A 192 -18.42 -28.90 -2.94
CA ASP A 192 -17.30 -29.70 -3.48
C ASP A 192 -15.97 -28.92 -3.55
N ASP A 193 -15.51 -28.39 -2.41
CA ASP A 193 -14.26 -27.63 -2.31
C ASP A 193 -14.20 -26.34 -3.14
N GLU A 194 -15.34 -25.72 -3.40
CA GLU A 194 -15.44 -24.41 -4.03
C GLU A 194 -16.39 -23.49 -3.27
N THR A 195 -16.13 -22.18 -3.37
CA THR A 195 -17.00 -21.14 -2.80
C THR A 195 -17.59 -20.32 -3.93
N ARG A 196 -18.92 -20.24 -3.95
CA ARG A 196 -19.70 -19.66 -5.04
C ARG A 196 -20.42 -18.42 -4.53
N TYR A 197 -20.06 -17.27 -5.08
CA TYR A 197 -20.72 -16.00 -4.80
C TYR A 197 -21.75 -15.71 -5.88
N ASN A 198 -22.94 -15.26 -5.51
CA ASN A 198 -23.84 -14.68 -6.48
C ASN A 198 -23.46 -13.21 -6.67
N ILE A 199 -23.33 -12.78 -7.92
CA ILE A 199 -23.01 -11.40 -8.27
C ILE A 199 -24.03 -10.86 -9.27
N ILE A 200 -24.24 -9.55 -9.24
CA ILE A 200 -25.00 -8.80 -10.25
C ILE A 200 -23.98 -7.95 -11.00
N ILE A 201 -23.96 -8.04 -12.33
CA ILE A 201 -23.06 -7.23 -13.17
C ILE A 201 -23.73 -5.87 -13.39
N ASN A 202 -23.09 -4.81 -12.91
CA ASN A 202 -23.56 -3.43 -13.05
C ASN A 202 -23.07 -2.80 -14.35
N HIS A 203 -21.82 -3.09 -14.75
CA HIS A 203 -21.21 -2.52 -15.95
C HIS A 203 -20.16 -3.46 -16.55
N VAL A 204 -20.04 -3.46 -17.87
CA VAL A 204 -19.05 -4.25 -18.61
C VAL A 204 -18.09 -3.29 -19.30
N TYR A 205 -16.81 -3.35 -18.93
CA TYR A 205 -15.76 -2.51 -19.54
C TYR A 205 -15.04 -3.22 -20.67
N LYS A 206 -14.95 -4.56 -20.60
CA LYS A 206 -14.32 -5.38 -21.63
C LYS A 206 -14.95 -6.77 -21.66
N ASN A 207 -15.18 -7.28 -22.86
CA ASN A 207 -15.62 -8.65 -23.11
C ASN A 207 -15.07 -9.11 -24.46
N SER A 208 -13.96 -9.87 -24.45
CA SER A 208 -13.23 -10.24 -25.66
C SER A 208 -13.92 -11.33 -26.50
N GLU A 209 -14.76 -12.17 -25.91
CA GLU A 209 -15.32 -13.33 -26.63
C GLU A 209 -16.86 -13.40 -26.61
N GLY A 210 -17.55 -12.37 -26.12
CA GLY A 210 -19.02 -12.34 -26.11
C GLY A 210 -19.68 -13.49 -25.33
N ARG A 211 -18.91 -14.31 -24.59
CA ARG A 211 -19.41 -15.50 -23.89
C ARG A 211 -20.45 -15.14 -22.82
N ASN A 212 -21.39 -16.06 -22.62
CA ASN A 212 -22.76 -15.75 -22.25
C ASN A 212 -23.10 -15.48 -20.76
N PRO A 213 -22.20 -15.42 -19.75
CA PRO A 213 -22.61 -14.83 -18.47
C PRO A 213 -22.44 -13.31 -18.42
N ILE A 214 -21.58 -12.72 -19.27
CA ILE A 214 -21.25 -11.27 -19.23
C ILE A 214 -22.17 -10.45 -20.15
N SER A 215 -22.61 -11.06 -21.26
CA SER A 215 -23.52 -10.46 -22.23
C SER A 215 -25.01 -10.56 -21.84
N ALA A 216 -25.33 -11.24 -20.72
CA ALA A 216 -26.71 -11.50 -20.32
C ALA A 216 -27.38 -10.23 -19.76
N ARG A 217 -28.42 -9.76 -20.45
CA ARG A 217 -29.23 -8.58 -20.10
C ARG A 217 -29.87 -8.69 -18.70
N ASN A 218 -29.94 -7.53 -18.03
CA ASN A 218 -30.72 -7.10 -16.86
C ASN A 218 -30.93 -8.07 -15.69
N ASN A 219 -30.28 -7.76 -14.57
CA ASN A 219 -30.54 -8.30 -13.22
C ASN A 219 -30.38 -9.81 -13.00
N LYS A 220 -29.84 -10.56 -13.97
CA LYS A 220 -29.56 -11.98 -13.77
C LYS A 220 -28.38 -12.18 -12.81
N LYS A 221 -28.59 -12.99 -11.77
CA LYS A 221 -27.53 -13.40 -10.85
C LYS A 221 -26.55 -14.32 -11.59
N VAL A 222 -25.28 -13.94 -11.62
CA VAL A 222 -24.17 -14.72 -12.18
C VAL A 222 -23.41 -15.37 -11.04
N GLN A 223 -22.96 -16.62 -11.21
CA GLN A 223 -22.13 -17.29 -10.22
C GLN A 223 -20.66 -16.96 -10.44
N LEU A 224 -19.99 -16.55 -9.37
CA LEU A 224 -18.56 -16.29 -9.28
C LEU A 224 -17.93 -17.37 -8.40
N VAL A 225 -17.07 -18.20 -8.98
CA VAL A 225 -16.50 -19.40 -8.35
C VAL A 225 -15.08 -19.12 -7.88
N LEU A 226 -14.79 -19.48 -6.63
CA LEU A 226 -13.48 -19.42 -5.99
C LEU A 226 -13.04 -20.83 -5.56
N PRO A 227 -11.82 -21.27 -5.89
CA PRO A 227 -11.27 -22.56 -5.43
C PRO A 227 -11.11 -22.63 -3.90
N ALA A 228 -11.21 -23.83 -3.28
CA ALA A 228 -11.07 -24.06 -1.82
C ALA A 228 -9.80 -23.47 -1.22
N ALA A 229 -8.69 -23.54 -1.95
CA ALA A 229 -7.42 -22.97 -1.51
C ALA A 229 -7.50 -21.45 -1.29
N ALA A 230 -8.39 -20.76 -2.02
CA ALA A 230 -8.63 -19.33 -1.92
C ALA A 230 -9.70 -19.02 -0.86
N SER A 231 -10.74 -19.85 -0.73
CA SER A 231 -11.79 -19.68 0.28
C SER A 231 -11.31 -19.94 1.71
N ASN A 232 -10.48 -20.95 1.93
CA ASN A 232 -9.83 -21.21 3.23
C ASN A 232 -8.92 -20.05 3.68
N CYS A 233 -8.47 -19.24 2.72
CA CYS A 233 -7.65 -18.05 2.95
C CYS A 233 -8.43 -16.73 2.97
N ARG A 234 -9.77 -16.74 2.87
CA ARG A 234 -10.61 -15.53 2.68
C ARG A 234 -10.04 -14.58 1.61
N CYS A 235 -9.66 -15.13 0.46
CA CYS A 235 -8.99 -14.42 -0.63
C CYS A 235 -9.76 -14.61 -1.94
N PRO A 236 -10.26 -13.55 -2.60
CA PRO A 236 -10.37 -12.18 -2.09
C PRO A 236 -11.43 -12.12 -0.98
N ASN A 237 -11.31 -11.15 -0.06
CA ASN A 237 -12.32 -10.95 0.97
C ASN A 237 -13.55 -10.24 0.36
N LEU A 238 -14.38 -10.99 -0.36
CA LEU A 238 -15.60 -10.47 -0.97
C LEU A 238 -16.71 -10.34 0.07
N GLU A 239 -17.06 -9.09 0.36
CA GLU A 239 -18.17 -8.77 1.26
C GLU A 239 -19.49 -8.60 0.49
N ILE A 240 -20.57 -9.04 1.12
CA ILE A 240 -21.93 -8.93 0.59
C ILE A 240 -22.31 -7.44 0.49
N ASN A 241 -23.10 -7.07 -0.53
CA ASN A 241 -23.56 -5.72 -0.82
C ASN A 241 -22.46 -4.71 -1.22
N LYS A 242 -21.21 -5.16 -1.37
CA LYS A 242 -20.14 -4.35 -1.94
C LYS A 242 -19.96 -4.62 -3.43
N SER A 243 -19.48 -3.60 -4.13
CA SER A 243 -19.18 -3.63 -5.56
C SER A 243 -17.68 -3.76 -5.79
N TYR A 244 -17.30 -4.57 -6.77
CA TYR A 244 -15.91 -4.86 -7.11
C TYR A 244 -15.69 -4.79 -8.61
N TYR A 245 -14.52 -4.28 -9.00
CA TYR A 245 -13.96 -4.47 -10.32
C TYR A 245 -13.31 -5.85 -10.39
N ILE A 246 -13.79 -6.67 -11.32
CA ILE A 246 -13.31 -8.03 -11.51
C ILE A 246 -12.79 -8.13 -12.94
N LEU A 247 -11.50 -8.46 -13.07
CA LEU A 247 -10.85 -8.74 -14.34
C LEU A 247 -10.33 -10.16 -14.32
N GLY A 248 -10.57 -10.91 -15.38
CA GLY A 248 -10.28 -12.33 -15.40
C GLY A 248 -10.02 -12.88 -16.78
N MET A 249 -9.90 -14.20 -16.83
CA MET A 249 -9.86 -14.96 -18.06
C MET A 249 -11.11 -15.82 -18.13
N HIS A 250 -11.64 -16.06 -19.31
CA HIS A 250 -12.80 -16.94 -19.44
C HIS A 250 -12.42 -18.36 -18.99
N SER A 251 -13.29 -18.98 -18.18
CA SER A 251 -13.10 -20.38 -17.85
C SER A 251 -13.36 -21.25 -19.07
N LYS A 252 -12.62 -22.35 -19.17
CA LYS A 252 -12.84 -23.39 -20.17
C LYS A 252 -13.98 -24.33 -19.78
N HIS A 253 -14.35 -24.35 -18.50
CA HIS A 253 -15.34 -25.26 -17.92
C HIS A 253 -16.46 -24.42 -17.26
N GLY A 254 -17.64 -24.40 -17.87
CA GLY A 254 -18.83 -23.71 -17.33
C GLY A 254 -19.39 -22.66 -18.27
N ARG A 255 -20.55 -22.94 -18.88
CA ARG A 255 -21.19 -22.03 -19.84
C ARG A 255 -21.75 -20.75 -19.20
N ASN A 256 -21.97 -20.72 -17.88
CA ASN A 256 -22.64 -19.63 -17.15
C ASN A 256 -21.93 -19.18 -15.85
N GLU A 257 -20.65 -19.51 -15.67
CA GLU A 257 -19.92 -19.24 -14.43
C GLU A 257 -18.66 -18.40 -14.71
N LEU A 258 -18.34 -17.50 -13.79
CA LEU A 258 -17.08 -16.75 -13.81
C LEU A 258 -16.13 -17.32 -12.77
N GLU A 259 -14.95 -17.72 -13.19
CA GLU A 259 -13.96 -18.31 -12.31
C GLU A 259 -12.89 -17.28 -11.91
N ILE A 260 -12.65 -17.15 -10.60
CA ILE A 260 -11.52 -16.38 -10.10
C ILE A 260 -10.30 -17.30 -10.00
N THR A 261 -9.37 -17.10 -10.93
CA THR A 261 -8.10 -17.81 -10.94
C THR A 261 -7.00 -16.97 -10.29
N LYS A 262 -5.80 -17.54 -10.13
CA LYS A 262 -4.60 -16.79 -9.69
C LYS A 262 -4.23 -15.65 -10.64
N LYS A 263 -4.72 -15.69 -11.88
CA LYS A 263 -4.53 -14.59 -12.81
C LYS A 263 -5.55 -13.49 -12.54
N SER A 264 -6.75 -13.75 -12.01
CA SER A 264 -7.77 -12.71 -11.87
C SER A 264 -7.35 -11.56 -10.93
N ILE A 265 -7.87 -10.37 -11.20
CA ILE A 265 -7.67 -9.13 -10.43
C ILE A 265 -9.03 -8.75 -9.85
N VAL A 266 -9.07 -8.47 -8.56
CA VAL A 266 -10.28 -8.06 -7.84
C VAL A 266 -9.96 -6.82 -7.01
N ILE A 267 -10.67 -5.73 -7.28
CA ILE A 267 -10.45 -4.43 -6.63
C ILE A 267 -11.80 -3.90 -6.13
N GLU A 268 -11.88 -3.49 -4.86
CA GLU A 268 -13.07 -2.84 -4.30
C GLU A 268 -13.36 -1.52 -5.04
N TRP A 269 -14.63 -1.31 -5.41
CA TRP A 269 -15.07 -0.12 -6.13
C TRP A 269 -14.91 1.16 -5.27
N ARG A 270 -14.44 2.23 -5.92
CA ARG A 270 -14.45 3.61 -5.40
C ARG A 270 -14.79 4.57 -6.55
N GLU A 271 -15.51 5.65 -6.25
CA GLU A 271 -16.03 6.58 -7.27
C GLU A 271 -14.93 7.24 -8.12
N ASP A 272 -13.77 7.51 -7.53
CA ASP A 272 -12.59 8.10 -8.18
C ASP A 272 -11.97 7.20 -9.25
N PHE A 273 -12.37 5.92 -9.32
CA PHE A 273 -11.86 4.97 -10.29
C PHE A 273 -12.59 4.99 -11.63
N LYS A 274 -13.84 5.48 -11.69
CA LYS A 274 -14.67 5.42 -12.91
C LYS A 274 -13.94 5.95 -14.15
N GLY A 275 -13.35 7.15 -14.07
CA GLY A 275 -12.62 7.76 -15.19
C GLY A 275 -11.35 7.01 -15.61
N ARG A 276 -10.73 6.27 -14.69
CA ARG A 276 -9.49 5.51 -14.95
C ARG A 276 -9.75 4.24 -15.76
N PHE A 277 -10.84 3.54 -15.48
CA PHE A 277 -11.19 2.31 -16.19
C PHE A 277 -11.73 2.57 -17.60
N GLU A 278 -12.46 3.68 -17.79
CA GLU A 278 -12.85 4.17 -19.11
C GLU A 278 -11.62 4.51 -19.97
N LYS A 279 -10.62 5.17 -19.38
CA LYS A 279 -9.33 5.43 -20.06
C LYS A 279 -8.64 4.13 -20.47
N PHE A 280 -8.59 3.12 -19.60
CA PHE A 280 -8.00 1.83 -19.94
C PHE A 280 -8.75 1.09 -21.05
N ARG A 281 -10.09 1.20 -21.10
CA ARG A 281 -10.87 0.65 -22.20
C ARG A 281 -10.42 1.27 -23.53
N ASN A 282 -10.33 2.59 -23.60
CA ASN A 282 -9.96 3.32 -24.81
C ASN A 282 -8.50 3.10 -25.24
N GLU A 283 -7.61 2.67 -24.33
CA GLU A 283 -6.20 2.36 -24.66
C GLU A 283 -6.01 0.92 -25.18
N CYS A 284 -7.01 0.05 -25.06
CA CYS A 284 -6.92 -1.37 -25.40
C CYS A 284 -7.78 -1.78 -26.61
N TYR A 285 -8.65 -0.89 -27.07
CA TYR A 285 -9.47 -1.00 -28.28
C TYR A 285 -9.01 0.07 -29.26
#